data_AF-A0AA36GBQ4-F1
#
_entry.id   AF-A0AA36GBQ4-F1
#
_cell.length_a   1.000
_cell.length_b   1.000
_cell.length_c   1.000
_cell.angle_alpha   90.00
_cell.angle_beta   90.00
_cell.angle_gamma   90.00
#
_symmetry.space_group_name_H-M   'P 1'
#
loop_
_entity.id
_entity.type
_entity.pdbx_description
1 polymer ?
#
loop_
_entity_poly.entity_id
_entity_poly.type
_entity_poly.pdbx_seq_one_letter_code
_entity_poly.pdbx_strand_id
1 'polypeptide(L)'
;MGKLVFGRFFPFKTPLCSLYDNQIQDASLRFHPADAFDAMKRQGKKIGLWIDLTKTDRYYFKDEAEQDGCKYRKMALAGHKATPTQEEVDRFIRLTKGFLADNPDAVVGIHCTHGFNRTGFLICAYLCEVESWAPDMAIHAFLNGRPTGIYKQDYIDDLISRYGDPEERLQAPDRPAWEYNDSTTMVDAIEASASTSHTNGNDGDEPAPPPAVKVKQFMDGQVPGVSLLTDPIKRGMLQAKIKELCGYRSDGFPGSQPVSLARSPPENDNLKNLALRPYVVSWKADGMRYMVYIRDEDEIFAFDRDNDVFELPRLKFPHRKEPRHVQNTLVDCEVIIDKVKDQNGVEQEIPRLLIYDIIHFENFSIRKMMYDQRKECIKRELIEPRTHAFHKGTLRKQDELMSVRLKEFWEICSLPKFFEDKFVKNVGHEIDGLIFQPCDEEYKSGRQDSVLKWKPPSHNSIDFLLRITRVVKPGELARHDGLLYVQNSSAPFAVMKATKALLPYDGKIIECRVNEGNQWEFMRERTDKSLPNSFRTATAVANSMCFPVTQEMLCKFCTERGYKRRSVPANGEPPRKRPA
;
A
#
# COMPACT_ATOMS: atom_id res chain seq x y z
N MET A 1 24.47 -20.49 1.38
CA MET A 1 25.10 -20.76 2.70
C MET A 1 26.38 -19.93 2.82
N GLY A 2 26.92 -19.74 4.04
CA GLY A 2 28.27 -19.20 4.23
C GLY A 2 29.34 -20.29 4.20
N LYS A 3 30.55 -19.92 4.64
CA LYS A 3 31.71 -20.77 4.98
C LYS A 3 31.99 -20.62 6.47
N LEU A 4 32.85 -21.48 7.02
CA LEU A 4 33.26 -21.39 8.41
C LEU A 4 34.00 -20.08 8.69
N VAL A 5 33.50 -19.32 9.66
CA VAL A 5 34.16 -18.15 10.26
C VAL A 5 34.95 -18.65 11.47
N PHE A 6 36.23 -18.31 11.52
CA PHE A 6 37.16 -18.74 12.57
C PHE A 6 37.23 -20.28 12.74
N GLY A 7 36.88 -21.05 11.71
CA GLY A 7 36.83 -22.52 11.78
C GLY A 7 35.76 -23.10 12.71
N ARG A 8 34.94 -22.26 13.35
CA ARG A 8 34.00 -22.63 14.43
C ARG A 8 32.55 -22.32 14.11
N PHE A 9 32.30 -21.17 13.50
CA PHE A 9 30.94 -20.67 13.26
C PHE A 9 30.54 -20.86 11.82
N PHE A 10 29.39 -21.50 11.59
CA PHE A 10 28.81 -21.70 10.28
C PHE A 10 27.57 -20.81 10.12
N PRO A 11 27.71 -19.59 9.57
CA PRO A 11 26.59 -18.71 9.28
C PRO A 11 25.84 -19.13 8.01
N PHE A 12 24.52 -19.19 8.07
CA PHE A 12 23.67 -19.46 6.91
C PHE A 12 22.35 -18.69 6.97
N LYS A 13 21.65 -18.64 5.84
CA LYS A 13 20.27 -18.08 5.75
C LYS A 13 19.32 -19.04 6.47
N THR A 14 18.24 -18.59 7.09
CA THR A 14 17.23 -19.50 7.65
C THR A 14 16.77 -20.54 6.61
N PRO A 15 16.92 -21.85 6.88
CA PRO A 15 16.35 -22.89 6.02
C PRO A 15 14.83 -22.91 6.14
N LEU A 16 14.17 -23.54 5.18
CA LEU A 16 12.72 -23.73 5.17
C LEU A 16 12.42 -25.23 5.15
N CYS A 17 11.40 -25.68 5.87
CA CYS A 17 10.91 -27.05 5.76
C CYS A 17 10.11 -27.25 4.46
N SER A 18 9.83 -28.51 4.14
CA SER A 18 9.16 -28.92 2.90
C SER A 18 7.75 -28.32 2.69
N LEU A 19 7.13 -27.76 3.74
CA LEU A 19 5.85 -27.05 3.62
C LEU A 19 5.92 -25.82 2.70
N TYR A 20 7.11 -25.26 2.50
CA TYR A 20 7.35 -24.10 1.64
C TYR A 20 7.72 -24.45 0.21
N ASP A 21 7.91 -25.74 -0.12
CA ASP A 21 8.40 -26.18 -1.43
C ASP A 21 7.53 -25.72 -2.60
N ASN A 22 6.20 -25.70 -2.42
CA ASN A 22 5.26 -25.25 -3.44
C ASN A 22 5.31 -23.73 -3.69
N GLN A 23 5.89 -22.96 -2.76
CA GLN A 23 6.15 -21.52 -2.91
C GLN A 23 7.50 -21.26 -3.62
N ILE A 24 8.38 -22.27 -3.70
CA ILE A 24 9.69 -22.21 -4.36
C ILE A 24 9.69 -23.20 -5.54
N GLN A 25 9.16 -22.73 -6.68
CA GLN A 25 8.98 -23.53 -7.89
C GLN A 25 10.31 -24.12 -8.40
N ASP A 26 11.39 -23.36 -8.28
CA ASP A 26 12.73 -23.83 -8.62
C ASP A 26 13.33 -24.64 -7.47
N ALA A 27 13.38 -25.95 -7.64
CA ALA A 27 13.93 -26.87 -6.64
C ALA A 27 15.40 -26.58 -6.31
N SER A 28 16.18 -25.98 -7.21
CA SER A 28 17.60 -25.65 -6.97
C SER A 28 17.79 -24.50 -5.97
N LEU A 29 16.74 -23.71 -5.72
CA LEU A 29 16.75 -22.59 -4.77
C LEU A 29 16.23 -22.99 -3.39
N ARG A 30 15.76 -24.23 -3.22
CA ARG A 30 15.31 -24.75 -1.93
C ARG A 30 16.52 -24.97 -1.02
N PHE A 31 16.34 -24.64 0.25
CA PHE A 31 17.37 -24.79 1.27
C PHE A 31 16.71 -25.27 2.55
N HIS A 32 16.82 -26.57 2.81
CA HIS A 32 16.27 -27.27 3.97
C HIS A 32 17.32 -27.42 5.07
N PRO A 33 16.94 -27.74 6.33
CA PRO A 33 17.92 -27.96 7.40
C PRO A 33 18.97 -29.02 7.07
N ALA A 34 18.57 -30.09 6.36
CA ALA A 34 19.47 -31.16 5.91
C ALA A 34 20.63 -30.64 5.04
N ASP A 35 20.38 -29.65 4.16
CA ASP A 35 21.41 -29.08 3.29
C ASP A 35 22.53 -28.40 4.08
N ALA A 36 22.21 -27.82 5.25
CA ALA A 36 23.19 -27.22 6.14
C ALA A 36 24.11 -28.28 6.76
N PHE A 37 23.54 -29.40 7.22
CA PHE A 37 24.30 -30.54 7.73
C PHE A 37 25.18 -31.15 6.65
N ASP A 38 24.64 -31.38 5.45
CA ASP A 38 25.36 -31.94 4.31
C ASP A 38 26.50 -31.04 3.84
N ALA A 39 26.35 -29.72 3.93
CA ALA A 39 27.42 -28.77 3.61
C ALA A 39 28.64 -28.91 4.54
N MET A 40 28.42 -29.13 5.85
CA MET A 40 29.51 -29.32 6.81
C MET A 40 30.08 -30.73 6.76
N LYS A 41 29.23 -31.73 6.55
CA LYS A 41 29.64 -33.14 6.41
C LYS A 41 30.60 -33.33 5.24
N ARG A 42 30.35 -32.66 4.10
CA ARG A 42 31.28 -32.64 2.95
C ARG A 42 32.64 -32.02 3.25
N GLN A 43 32.75 -31.19 4.29
CA GLN A 43 34.00 -30.61 4.76
C GLN A 43 34.63 -31.41 5.92
N GLY A 44 34.08 -32.59 6.24
CA GLY A 44 34.55 -33.41 7.36
C GLY A 44 34.23 -32.80 8.74
N LYS A 45 33.24 -31.90 8.81
CA LYS A 45 32.83 -31.22 10.05
C LYS A 45 31.39 -31.57 10.42
N LYS A 46 31.09 -31.52 11.72
CA LYS A 46 29.77 -31.82 12.27
C LYS A 46 29.17 -30.59 12.96
N ILE A 47 27.95 -30.21 12.59
CA ILE A 47 27.19 -29.18 13.32
C ILE A 47 26.69 -29.81 14.62
N GLY A 48 27.25 -29.40 15.75
CA GLY A 48 26.87 -29.95 17.06
C GLY A 48 25.96 -29.03 17.88
N LEU A 49 25.89 -27.74 17.52
CA LEU A 49 24.96 -26.78 18.10
C LEU A 49 24.33 -25.96 16.97
N TRP A 50 23.00 -25.83 17.00
CA TRP A 50 22.20 -25.05 16.09
C TRP A 50 21.54 -23.88 16.84
N ILE A 51 21.90 -22.66 16.48
CA ILE A 51 21.39 -21.43 17.12
C ILE A 51 20.47 -20.71 16.14
N ASP A 52 19.19 -20.67 16.50
CA ASP A 52 18.16 -19.94 15.75
C ASP A 52 17.83 -18.62 16.44
N LEU A 53 18.19 -17.52 15.78
CA LEU A 53 17.99 -16.16 16.26
C LEU A 53 16.62 -15.56 15.90
N THR A 54 15.78 -16.29 15.18
CA THR A 54 14.49 -15.78 14.70
C THR A 54 13.47 -15.67 15.83
N LYS A 55 12.50 -14.76 15.72
CA LYS A 55 11.40 -14.61 16.71
C LYS A 55 10.15 -15.42 16.32
N THR A 56 10.31 -16.48 15.54
CA THR A 56 9.21 -17.29 15.02
C THR A 56 9.66 -18.71 14.77
N ASP A 57 8.78 -19.69 14.99
CA ASP A 57 9.05 -21.11 14.78
C ASP A 57 8.44 -21.65 13.49
N ARG A 58 8.07 -20.74 12.57
CA ARG A 58 7.36 -21.10 11.33
C ARG A 58 8.23 -21.73 10.26
N TYR A 59 9.55 -21.53 10.30
CA TYR A 59 10.42 -21.79 9.15
C TYR A 59 10.77 -23.27 8.96
N TYR A 60 11.06 -23.99 10.03
CA TYR A 60 11.36 -25.42 10.02
C TYR A 60 11.03 -26.02 11.38
N PHE A 61 10.84 -27.34 11.44
CA PHE A 61 10.55 -28.02 12.69
C PHE A 61 11.84 -28.23 13.50
N LYS A 62 11.75 -28.07 14.82
CA LYS A 62 12.88 -28.25 15.75
C LYS A 62 13.63 -29.56 15.52
N ASP A 63 12.88 -30.64 15.30
CA ASP A 63 13.43 -31.99 15.09
C ASP A 63 14.31 -32.10 13.83
N GLU A 64 14.05 -31.26 12.81
CA GLU A 64 14.90 -31.18 11.60
C GLU A 64 16.26 -30.56 11.89
N ALA A 65 16.37 -29.70 12.92
CA ALA A 65 17.61 -29.07 13.35
C ALA A 65 18.33 -29.84 14.48
N GLU A 66 17.70 -30.87 15.05
CA GLU A 66 18.30 -31.77 16.06
C GLU A 66 18.84 -33.07 15.45
N GLN A 67 18.87 -33.16 14.12
CA GLN A 67 19.43 -34.29 13.38
C GLN A 67 20.91 -34.51 13.72
N ASP A 68 21.38 -35.74 13.52
CA ASP A 68 22.76 -36.17 13.80
C ASP A 68 23.27 -35.87 15.23
N GLY A 69 22.35 -35.73 16.21
CA GLY A 69 22.70 -35.41 17.60
C GLY A 69 23.10 -33.95 17.81
N CYS A 70 22.66 -33.04 16.92
CA CYS A 70 22.82 -31.61 17.07
C CYS A 70 21.92 -31.07 18.19
N LYS A 71 22.43 -30.18 19.03
CA LYS A 71 21.61 -29.49 20.05
C LYS A 71 20.97 -28.26 19.43
N TYR A 72 19.65 -28.13 19.49
CA TYR A 72 18.95 -26.92 19.04
C TYR A 72 18.75 -25.91 20.18
N ARG A 73 19.06 -24.64 19.91
CA ARG A 73 18.83 -23.52 20.85
C ARG A 73 18.20 -22.33 20.14
N LYS A 74 16.99 -21.99 20.57
CA LYS A 74 16.31 -20.74 20.18
C LYS A 74 16.83 -19.59 21.04
N MET A 75 17.29 -18.52 20.38
CA MET A 75 17.61 -17.24 21.00
C MET A 75 16.84 -16.15 20.26
N ALA A 76 15.55 -16.04 20.53
CA ALA A 76 14.65 -15.15 19.82
C ALA A 76 15.01 -13.67 20.05
N LEU A 77 15.70 -13.05 19.08
CA LEU A 77 16.06 -11.64 19.11
C LEU A 77 14.90 -10.80 18.55
N ALA A 78 14.67 -9.63 19.12
CA ALA A 78 13.68 -8.68 18.59
C ALA A 78 13.96 -8.33 17.11
N GLY A 79 12.90 -8.09 16.34
CA GLY A 79 13.00 -7.63 14.95
C GLY A 79 12.96 -6.10 14.87
N HIS A 80 13.65 -5.54 13.87
CA HIS A 80 13.79 -4.11 13.52
C HIS A 80 14.77 -3.28 14.36
N LYS A 81 15.79 -2.73 13.67
CA LYS A 81 16.64 -1.55 13.99
C LYS A 81 17.43 -1.48 15.29
N ALA A 82 17.34 -2.48 16.15
CA ALA A 82 18.23 -2.61 17.28
C ALA A 82 19.30 -3.68 16.99
N THR A 83 20.53 -3.40 17.42
CA THR A 83 21.60 -4.39 17.55
C THR A 83 21.32 -5.28 18.78
N PRO A 84 21.91 -6.49 18.86
CA PRO A 84 21.78 -7.33 20.04
C PRO A 84 22.26 -6.62 21.33
N THR A 85 21.47 -6.71 22.41
CA THR A 85 21.82 -6.09 23.70
C THR A 85 23.02 -6.80 24.34
N GLN A 86 23.70 -6.16 25.31
CA GLN A 86 24.80 -6.82 26.02
C GLN A 86 24.35 -8.12 26.70
N GLU A 87 23.13 -8.18 27.26
CA GLU A 87 22.60 -9.41 27.85
C GLU A 87 22.40 -10.54 26.83
N GLU A 88 22.00 -10.20 25.61
CA GLU A 88 21.84 -11.15 24.50
C GLU A 88 23.22 -11.65 23.99
N VAL A 89 24.20 -10.75 23.92
CA VAL A 89 25.61 -11.07 23.61
C VAL A 89 26.17 -12.01 24.67
N ASP A 90 26.07 -11.66 25.95
CA ASP A 90 26.57 -12.48 27.05
C ASP A 90 25.90 -13.87 27.06
N ARG A 91 24.60 -13.93 26.76
CA ARG A 91 23.87 -15.20 26.65
C ARG A 91 24.40 -16.05 25.51
N PHE A 92 24.66 -15.43 24.36
CA PHE A 92 25.24 -16.11 23.19
C PHE A 92 26.65 -16.63 23.51
N ILE A 93 27.50 -15.79 24.11
CA ILE A 93 28.87 -16.14 24.48
C ILE A 93 28.88 -17.27 25.51
N ARG A 94 28.07 -17.19 26.58
CA ARG A 94 27.97 -18.27 27.58
C ARG A 94 27.55 -19.59 26.95
N LEU A 95 26.54 -19.56 26.07
CA LEU A 95 26.04 -20.76 25.40
C LEU A 95 27.10 -21.38 24.48
N THR A 96 27.72 -20.57 23.62
CA THR A 96 28.69 -21.04 22.62
C THR A 96 30.00 -21.48 23.26
N LYS A 97 30.52 -20.71 24.22
CA LYS A 97 31.74 -21.06 24.97
C LYS A 97 31.57 -22.35 25.75
N GLY A 98 30.44 -22.52 26.47
CA GLY A 98 30.15 -23.76 27.19
C GLY A 98 30.06 -24.96 26.24
N PHE A 99 29.37 -24.80 25.12
CA PHE A 99 29.25 -25.86 24.13
C PHE A 99 30.61 -26.25 23.49
N LEU A 100 31.41 -25.26 23.08
CA LEU A 100 32.69 -25.48 22.41
C LEU A 100 33.77 -26.05 23.35
N ALA A 101 33.71 -25.74 24.64
CA ALA A 101 34.58 -26.36 25.65
C ALA A 101 34.36 -27.88 25.73
N ASP A 102 33.09 -28.31 25.69
CA ASP A 102 32.72 -29.73 25.73
C ASP A 102 32.87 -30.44 24.38
N ASN A 103 32.89 -29.68 23.27
CA ASN A 103 32.85 -30.23 21.90
C ASN A 103 33.90 -29.54 20.99
N PRO A 104 35.20 -29.80 21.19
CA PRO A 104 36.28 -29.08 20.52
C PRO A 104 36.39 -29.32 19.01
N ASP A 105 35.74 -30.33 18.45
CA ASP A 105 35.73 -30.59 17.00
C ASP A 105 34.41 -30.21 16.31
N ALA A 106 33.39 -29.84 17.08
CA ALA A 106 32.09 -29.47 16.56
C ALA A 106 32.05 -28.02 16.06
N VAL A 107 31.16 -27.75 15.11
CA VAL A 107 30.86 -26.40 14.64
C VAL A 107 29.50 -25.93 15.13
N VAL A 108 29.36 -24.61 15.27
CA VAL A 108 28.13 -23.94 15.67
C VAL A 108 27.43 -23.40 14.42
N GLY A 109 26.31 -23.99 14.07
CA GLY A 109 25.42 -23.47 13.03
C GLY A 109 24.60 -22.32 13.59
N ILE A 110 24.59 -21.17 12.91
CA ILE A 110 23.87 -19.99 13.41
C ILE A 110 23.19 -19.25 12.27
N HIS A 111 21.93 -18.85 12.49
CA HIS A 111 21.22 -18.02 11.54
C HIS A 111 20.25 -17.04 12.23
N CYS A 112 20.03 -15.91 11.58
CA CYS A 112 18.83 -15.08 11.72
C CYS A 112 18.02 -15.21 10.42
N THR A 113 17.02 -14.37 10.18
CA THR A 113 16.19 -14.44 8.95
C THR A 113 17.01 -14.54 7.66
N HIS A 114 18.02 -13.69 7.49
CA HIS A 114 18.86 -13.66 6.27
C HIS A 114 20.27 -14.24 6.49
N GLY A 115 20.70 -14.38 7.75
CA GLY A 115 22.04 -14.88 8.10
C GLY A 115 23.16 -13.86 7.93
N PHE A 116 22.88 -12.55 8.04
CA PHE A 116 23.86 -11.47 7.87
C PHE A 116 24.01 -10.63 9.15
N ASN A 117 23.29 -9.52 9.34
CA ASN A 117 23.58 -8.54 10.40
C ASN A 117 23.61 -9.10 11.84
N ARG A 118 22.50 -9.65 12.36
CA ARG A 118 22.44 -10.22 13.73
C ARG A 118 23.36 -11.43 13.92
N THR A 119 23.47 -12.26 12.88
CA THR A 119 24.35 -13.42 12.89
C THR A 119 25.82 -13.00 12.96
N GLY A 120 26.21 -12.04 12.12
CA GLY A 120 27.55 -11.48 12.08
C GLY A 120 27.90 -10.75 13.36
N PHE A 121 26.99 -9.93 13.89
CA PHE A 121 27.21 -9.21 15.14
C PHE A 121 27.57 -10.13 16.31
N LEU A 122 26.77 -11.18 16.53
CA LEU A 122 27.04 -12.12 17.62
C LEU A 122 28.35 -12.89 17.41
N ILE A 123 28.67 -13.27 16.17
CA ILE A 123 29.96 -13.91 15.84
C ILE A 123 31.11 -12.94 16.10
N CYS A 124 31.04 -11.70 15.62
CA CYS A 124 32.09 -10.71 15.82
C CYS A 124 32.28 -10.37 17.30
N ALA A 125 31.20 -10.16 18.05
CA ALA A 125 31.24 -9.92 19.50
C ALA A 125 31.93 -11.08 20.25
N TYR A 126 31.66 -12.34 19.85
CA TYR A 126 32.39 -13.48 20.40
C TYR A 126 33.89 -13.43 20.09
N LEU A 127 34.26 -13.13 18.84
CA LEU A 127 35.67 -13.04 18.46
C LEU A 127 36.39 -11.91 19.22
N CYS A 128 35.72 -10.78 19.46
CA CYS A 128 36.28 -9.68 20.26
C CYS A 128 36.39 -10.06 21.74
N GLU A 129 35.30 -10.50 22.38
CA GLU A 129 35.27 -10.73 23.84
C GLU A 129 36.01 -12.01 24.27
N VAL A 130 35.99 -13.06 23.45
CA VAL A 130 36.53 -14.37 23.82
C VAL A 130 37.89 -14.63 23.20
N GLU A 131 38.06 -14.30 21.91
CA GLU A 131 39.30 -14.55 21.18
C GLU A 131 40.23 -13.32 21.16
N SER A 132 39.79 -12.19 21.73
CA SER A 132 40.56 -10.92 21.77
C SER A 132 40.94 -10.39 20.39
N TRP A 133 40.08 -10.59 19.40
CA TRP A 133 40.28 -10.03 18.06
C TRP A 133 39.97 -8.54 18.04
N ALA A 134 40.69 -7.79 17.21
CA ALA A 134 40.29 -6.44 16.86
C ALA A 134 38.97 -6.48 16.05
N PRO A 135 38.05 -5.52 16.26
CA PRO A 135 36.72 -5.55 15.65
C PRO A 135 36.74 -5.49 14.12
N ASP A 136 37.69 -4.77 13.53
CA ASP A 136 37.92 -4.72 12.08
C ASP A 136 38.25 -6.11 11.50
N MET A 137 39.14 -6.85 12.16
CA MET A 137 39.52 -8.20 11.79
C MET A 137 38.36 -9.20 11.95
N ALA A 138 37.56 -9.05 13.01
CA ALA A 138 36.37 -9.86 13.25
C ALA A 138 35.31 -9.64 12.15
N ILE A 139 35.02 -8.37 11.83
CA ILE A 139 34.09 -7.99 10.75
C ILE A 139 34.57 -8.52 9.40
N HIS A 140 35.87 -8.38 9.11
CA HIS A 140 36.46 -8.88 7.86
C HIS A 140 36.43 -10.42 7.77
N ALA A 141 36.65 -11.14 8.88
CA ALA A 141 36.52 -12.59 8.89
C ALA A 141 35.08 -13.04 8.65
N PHE A 142 34.09 -12.35 9.22
CA PHE A 142 32.68 -12.62 8.92
C PHE A 142 32.34 -12.33 7.46
N LEU A 143 32.81 -11.22 6.90
CA LEU A 143 32.65 -10.87 5.47
C LEU A 143 33.15 -12.00 4.55
N ASN A 144 34.34 -12.54 4.84
CA ASN A 144 34.91 -13.65 4.06
C ASN A 144 34.14 -14.96 4.21
N GLY A 145 33.62 -15.24 5.41
CA GLY A 145 32.79 -16.40 5.66
C GLY A 145 31.40 -16.28 5.05
N ARG A 146 30.82 -15.08 4.99
CA ARG A 146 29.46 -14.84 4.49
C ARG A 146 29.38 -13.54 3.70
N PRO A 147 29.84 -13.51 2.43
CA PRO A 147 29.67 -12.34 1.58
C PRO A 147 28.18 -12.00 1.40
N THR A 148 27.72 -10.76 1.54
CA THR A 148 28.39 -9.45 1.64
C THR A 148 28.77 -8.98 3.06
N GLY A 149 28.70 -9.83 4.08
CA GLY A 149 29.02 -9.46 5.48
C GLY A 149 27.89 -8.72 6.20
N ILE A 150 28.24 -7.98 7.27
CA ILE A 150 27.30 -7.08 7.96
C ILE A 150 27.14 -5.84 7.08
N TYR A 151 25.96 -5.63 6.52
CA TYR A 151 25.68 -4.57 5.53
C TYR A 151 24.86 -3.40 6.11
N LYS A 152 24.62 -3.41 7.43
CA LYS A 152 23.94 -2.36 8.16
C LYS A 152 24.94 -1.60 9.03
N GLN A 153 25.04 -0.29 8.83
CA GLN A 153 26.06 0.56 9.46
C GLN A 153 25.93 0.60 10.98
N ASP A 154 24.70 0.67 11.51
CA ASP A 154 24.39 0.66 12.94
C ASP A 154 24.98 -0.56 13.68
N TYR A 155 25.11 -1.71 12.99
CA TYR A 155 25.72 -2.91 13.56
C TYR A 155 27.24 -2.86 13.61
N ILE A 156 27.88 -2.19 12.63
CA ILE A 156 29.33 -2.00 12.60
C ILE A 156 29.73 -0.95 13.64
N ASP A 157 29.01 0.16 13.68
CA ASP A 157 29.27 1.26 14.61
C ASP A 157 29.18 0.79 16.08
N ASP A 158 28.19 -0.04 16.41
CA ASP A 158 28.05 -0.61 17.76
C ASP A 158 29.18 -1.61 18.08
N LEU A 159 29.64 -2.44 17.13
CA LEU A 159 30.81 -3.30 17.35
C LEU A 159 32.08 -2.49 17.60
N ILE A 160 32.31 -1.41 16.85
CA ILE A 160 33.46 -0.53 17.02
C ILE A 160 33.37 0.23 18.35
N SER A 161 32.19 0.74 18.70
CA SER A 161 31.96 1.41 19.99
C SER A 161 32.21 0.51 21.20
N ARG A 162 31.85 -0.78 21.12
CA ARG A 162 32.06 -1.73 22.22
C ARG A 162 33.47 -2.26 22.34
N TYR A 163 34.17 -2.46 21.22
CA TYR A 163 35.41 -3.26 21.18
C TYR A 163 36.59 -2.59 20.47
N GLY A 164 36.42 -1.42 19.86
CA GLY A 164 37.42 -0.70 19.08
C GLY A 164 37.58 0.76 19.47
N ASP A 165 38.23 1.53 18.61
CA ASP A 165 38.37 2.97 18.75
C ASP A 165 37.19 3.67 18.06
N PRO A 166 36.40 4.52 18.76
CA PRO A 166 35.31 5.29 18.15
C PRO A 166 35.73 6.19 16.98
N GLU A 167 37.03 6.52 16.85
CA GLU A 167 37.56 7.28 15.71
C GLU A 167 37.77 6.41 14.44
N GLU A 168 37.80 5.07 14.57
CA GLU A 168 37.91 4.16 13.44
C GLU A 168 36.59 4.07 12.65
N ARG A 169 36.60 4.60 11.42
CA ARG A 169 35.44 4.56 10.53
C ARG A 169 35.51 3.38 9.57
N LEU A 170 34.87 2.27 9.95
CA LEU A 170 34.59 1.17 9.02
C LEU A 170 33.25 1.40 8.32
N GLN A 171 33.28 1.47 6.99
CA GLN A 171 32.06 1.59 6.21
C GLN A 171 31.44 0.23 5.94
N ALA A 172 30.12 0.14 6.14
CA ALA A 172 29.34 -1.01 5.72
C ALA A 172 29.40 -1.14 4.18
N PRO A 173 29.50 -2.37 3.67
CA PRO A 173 29.42 -2.63 2.25
C PRO A 173 28.01 -2.37 1.71
N ASP A 174 27.90 -2.22 0.40
CA ASP A 174 26.62 -2.01 -0.27
C ASP A 174 25.59 -3.08 0.12
N ARG A 175 24.35 -2.62 0.28
CA ARG A 175 23.25 -3.50 0.63
C ARG A 175 23.05 -4.54 -0.48
N PRO A 176 22.75 -5.81 -0.16
CA PRO A 176 22.48 -6.80 -1.19
C PRO A 176 21.33 -6.36 -2.11
N ALA A 177 21.41 -6.64 -3.41
CA ALA A 177 20.42 -6.21 -4.41
C ALA A 177 18.94 -6.53 -4.06
N TRP A 178 18.72 -7.63 -3.32
CA TRP A 178 17.39 -8.04 -2.85
C TRP A 178 16.85 -7.18 -1.70
N GLU A 179 17.67 -6.40 -1.00
CA GLU A 179 17.21 -5.40 -0.02
C GLU A 179 16.67 -4.15 -0.72
N TYR A 180 17.11 -3.82 -1.94
CA TYR A 180 16.58 -2.68 -2.69
C TYR A 180 15.23 -2.99 -3.38
N ASN A 181 14.94 -4.27 -3.64
CA ASN A 181 13.65 -4.75 -4.13
C ASN A 181 12.64 -5.02 -3.00
N ASP A 182 13.06 -4.90 -1.74
CA ASP A 182 12.23 -4.94 -0.55
C ASP A 182 12.14 -3.50 -0.05
N SER A 183 11.05 -2.80 -0.41
CA SER A 183 10.84 -1.39 -0.06
C SER A 183 10.69 -1.24 1.46
N THR A 184 11.79 -1.24 2.20
CA THR A 184 11.80 -1.16 3.67
C THR A 184 13.14 -0.65 4.23
N THR A 185 13.63 0.50 3.78
CA THR A 185 14.70 1.21 4.51
C THR A 185 14.55 2.73 4.47
N MET A 186 13.64 3.30 5.27
CA MET A 186 13.67 4.71 5.68
C MET A 186 13.06 4.87 7.07
N VAL A 187 13.80 4.49 8.12
CA VAL A 187 13.35 4.78 9.50
C VAL A 187 14.52 5.04 10.48
N ASP A 188 15.74 5.36 10.04
CA ASP A 188 16.91 5.55 10.96
C ASP A 188 17.58 6.92 10.84
N ALA A 189 16.83 8.00 10.57
CA ALA A 189 17.45 9.32 10.41
C ALA A 189 16.73 10.48 11.10
N ILE A 190 16.02 10.27 12.22
CA ILE A 190 15.31 11.38 12.91
C ILE A 190 15.55 11.45 14.44
N GLU A 191 16.41 10.66 15.07
CA GLU A 191 16.71 10.84 16.50
C GLU A 191 18.19 11.01 16.80
N ALA A 192 18.71 12.21 16.48
CA ALA A 192 19.89 12.74 17.15
C ALA A 192 19.95 14.27 17.01
N SER A 193 19.05 15.01 17.68
CA SER A 193 19.41 16.31 18.28
C SER A 193 18.36 16.85 19.24
N ALA A 194 18.57 16.61 20.52
CA ALA A 194 18.41 17.59 21.60
C ALA A 194 19.23 17.05 22.78
N SER A 195 20.32 17.68 23.25
CA SER A 195 20.33 19.04 23.79
C SER A 195 21.76 19.53 24.14
N THR A 196 22.05 20.80 23.75
CA THR A 196 22.82 21.89 24.44
C THR A 196 24.27 21.67 24.94
N SER A 197 25.26 22.58 24.84
CA SER A 197 25.32 24.02 24.47
C SER A 197 26.79 24.57 24.38
N HIS A 198 26.97 25.67 23.61
CA HIS A 198 28.03 26.73 23.63
C HIS A 198 29.47 26.37 23.15
N THR A 199 30.22 27.10 22.30
CA THR A 199 30.22 28.52 21.82
C THR A 199 31.01 28.69 20.49
N ASN A 200 30.68 29.78 19.77
CA ASN A 200 31.49 30.60 18.83
C ASN A 200 31.89 30.10 17.42
N GLY A 201 31.17 30.64 16.41
CA GLY A 201 31.79 31.56 15.43
C GLY A 201 32.04 31.05 13.99
N ASN A 202 31.29 31.67 13.06
CA ASN A 202 31.66 32.09 11.69
C ASN A 202 30.97 31.38 10.49
N ASP A 203 30.62 32.22 9.51
CA ASP A 203 29.64 32.09 8.41
C ASP A 203 29.83 30.96 7.39
N GLY A 204 28.70 30.47 6.84
CA GLY A 204 28.64 29.76 5.54
C GLY A 204 27.42 28.84 5.34
N ASP A 205 26.47 29.27 4.50
CA ASP A 205 25.36 28.54 3.83
C ASP A 205 25.01 27.10 4.30
N GLU A 206 23.84 26.93 4.95
CA GLU A 206 23.22 25.63 5.22
C GLU A 206 22.08 25.29 4.23
N PRO A 207 21.98 24.04 3.72
CA PRO A 207 20.82 23.53 3.02
C PRO A 207 19.70 23.12 3.99
N ALA A 208 18.45 23.42 3.63
CA ALA A 208 17.27 23.13 4.43
C ALA A 208 17.11 21.63 4.80
N PRO A 209 16.56 21.31 5.99
CA PRO A 209 16.47 19.94 6.51
C PRO A 209 15.48 19.06 5.71
N PRO A 210 15.66 17.73 5.70
CA PRO A 210 14.78 16.80 4.99
C PRO A 210 13.40 16.70 5.68
N PRO A 211 12.31 16.57 4.90
CA PRO A 211 10.96 16.51 5.44
C PRO A 211 10.70 15.20 6.21
N ALA A 212 10.02 15.30 7.36
CA ALA A 212 9.62 14.18 8.20
C ALA A 212 8.80 13.12 7.43
N VAL A 213 9.13 11.84 7.62
CA VAL A 213 8.38 10.71 7.02
C VAL A 213 7.02 10.59 7.72
N LYS A 214 5.97 11.05 7.04
CA LYS A 214 4.59 10.93 7.52
C LYS A 214 4.18 9.45 7.55
N VAL A 215 3.86 8.93 8.73
CA VAL A 215 3.13 7.66 8.87
C VAL A 215 1.81 7.79 8.13
N LYS A 216 1.48 6.84 7.25
CA LYS A 216 0.24 6.86 6.47
C LYS A 216 -0.95 6.76 7.42
N GLN A 217 -1.77 7.80 7.44
CA GLN A 217 -2.95 7.88 8.28
C GLN A 217 -4.20 7.65 7.43
N PHE A 218 -5.20 7.00 8.03
CA PHE A 218 -6.51 6.88 7.39
C PHE A 218 -7.11 8.26 7.21
N MET A 219 -7.57 8.58 6.00
CA MET A 219 -8.08 9.91 5.66
C MET A 219 -7.11 11.05 6.05
N ASP A 220 -5.80 10.85 5.90
CA ASP A 220 -4.76 11.83 6.32
C ASP A 220 -4.89 12.29 7.78
N GLY A 221 -5.45 11.43 8.65
CA GLY A 221 -5.64 11.70 10.07
C GLY A 221 -6.96 12.40 10.41
N GLN A 222 -7.82 12.68 9.44
CA GLN A 222 -9.11 13.36 9.64
C GLN A 222 -10.14 12.49 10.37
N VAL A 223 -9.92 11.18 10.47
CA VAL A 223 -10.77 10.27 11.25
C VAL A 223 -9.99 9.70 12.44
N PRO A 224 -10.19 10.22 13.65
CA PRO A 224 -9.49 9.75 14.83
C PRO A 224 -9.96 8.35 15.24
N GLY A 225 -9.02 7.54 15.74
CA GLY A 225 -9.30 6.18 16.23
C GLY A 225 -9.23 5.08 15.18
N VAL A 226 -8.85 5.40 13.93
CA VAL A 226 -8.47 4.40 12.93
C VAL A 226 -6.97 4.14 13.00
N SER A 227 -6.57 2.88 13.06
CA SER A 227 -5.17 2.46 13.06
C SER A 227 -4.80 1.76 11.76
N LEU A 228 -3.60 2.03 11.25
CA LEU A 228 -2.99 1.23 10.21
C LEU A 228 -2.62 -0.13 10.80
N LEU A 229 -3.03 -1.22 10.13
CA LEU A 229 -2.66 -2.57 10.52
C LEU A 229 -1.20 -2.83 10.16
N THR A 230 -0.33 -2.86 11.18
CA THR A 230 1.12 -3.01 11.03
C THR A 230 1.58 -4.47 11.02
N ASP A 231 0.77 -5.42 11.51
CA ASP A 231 1.09 -6.86 11.46
C ASP A 231 1.09 -7.36 10.00
N PRO A 232 2.26 -7.71 9.43
CA PRO A 232 2.36 -8.09 8.04
C PRO A 232 1.67 -9.44 7.74
N ILE A 233 1.52 -10.33 8.73
CA ILE A 233 0.86 -11.62 8.56
C ILE A 233 -0.65 -11.40 8.48
N LYS A 234 -1.24 -10.73 9.47
CA LYS A 234 -2.68 -10.41 9.47
C LYS A 234 -3.06 -9.58 8.25
N ARG A 235 -2.23 -8.59 7.90
CA ARG A 235 -2.38 -7.80 6.66
C ARG A 235 -2.39 -8.67 5.42
N GLY A 236 -1.41 -9.56 5.27
CA GLY A 236 -1.32 -10.49 4.13
C GLY A 236 -2.51 -11.44 4.03
N MET A 237 -2.98 -12.00 5.16
CA MET A 237 -4.17 -12.86 5.21
C MET A 237 -5.43 -12.10 4.78
N LEU A 238 -5.62 -10.89 5.30
CA LEU A 238 -6.75 -10.03 4.97
C LEU A 238 -6.73 -9.60 3.49
N GLN A 239 -5.57 -9.23 2.96
CA GLN A 239 -5.37 -8.93 1.54
C GLN A 239 -5.68 -10.15 0.65
N ALA A 240 -5.21 -11.35 1.04
CA ALA A 240 -5.54 -12.58 0.33
C ALA A 240 -7.04 -12.88 0.38
N LYS A 241 -7.69 -12.62 1.53
CA LYS A 241 -9.13 -12.85 1.69
C LYS A 241 -9.97 -11.95 0.78
N ILE A 242 -9.68 -10.65 0.71
CA ILE A 242 -10.43 -9.78 -0.20
C ILE A 242 -10.20 -10.12 -1.66
N LYS A 243 -8.99 -10.60 -2.03
CA LYS A 243 -8.72 -11.11 -3.39
C LYS A 243 -9.57 -12.34 -3.71
N GLU A 244 -9.68 -13.28 -2.77
CA GLU A 244 -10.53 -14.47 -2.88
C GLU A 244 -12.00 -14.08 -3.07
N LEU A 245 -12.54 -13.22 -2.21
CA LEU A 245 -13.94 -12.78 -2.25
C LEU A 245 -14.29 -12.03 -3.56
N CYS A 246 -13.34 -11.26 -4.08
CA CYS A 246 -13.42 -10.58 -5.37
C CYS A 246 -13.22 -11.50 -6.58
N GLY A 247 -12.59 -12.67 -6.40
CA GLY A 247 -12.12 -13.52 -7.49
C GLY A 247 -10.98 -12.87 -8.31
N TYR A 248 -10.17 -12.02 -7.68
CA TYR A 248 -9.05 -11.32 -8.30
C TYR A 248 -7.77 -12.16 -8.19
N ARG A 249 -7.08 -12.37 -9.32
CA ARG A 249 -5.91 -13.27 -9.41
C ARG A 249 -4.56 -12.55 -9.40
N SER A 250 -4.56 -11.25 -9.67
CA SER A 250 -3.33 -10.46 -9.76
C SER A 250 -2.97 -9.85 -8.41
N ASP A 251 -1.77 -9.29 -8.33
CA ASP A 251 -1.36 -8.50 -7.16
C ASP A 251 -1.97 -7.10 -7.13
N GLY A 252 -1.97 -6.52 -5.93
CA GLY A 252 -2.54 -5.21 -5.65
C GLY A 252 -4.02 -5.23 -5.26
N PHE A 253 -4.59 -4.02 -5.26
CA PHE A 253 -5.94 -3.73 -4.82
C PHE A 253 -7.01 -4.30 -5.78
N PRO A 254 -7.96 -5.13 -5.30
CA PRO A 254 -8.90 -5.86 -6.16
C PRO A 254 -10.13 -5.05 -6.60
N GLY A 255 -10.31 -3.82 -6.11
CA GLY A 255 -11.48 -3.00 -6.44
C GLY A 255 -11.56 -2.59 -7.92
N SER A 256 -12.78 -2.43 -8.43
CA SER A 256 -13.07 -2.04 -9.82
C SER A 256 -12.52 -0.64 -10.18
N GLN A 257 -11.75 -0.48 -11.24
CA GLN A 257 -11.13 0.80 -11.61
C GLN A 257 -11.85 1.42 -12.81
N PRO A 258 -12.53 2.57 -12.64
CA PRO A 258 -13.26 3.22 -13.72
C PRO A 258 -12.34 3.91 -14.73
N VAL A 259 -12.78 3.93 -15.98
CA VAL A 259 -12.12 4.64 -17.08
C VAL A 259 -12.72 6.02 -17.31
N SER A 260 -11.91 6.95 -17.81
CA SER A 260 -12.40 8.29 -18.12
C SER A 260 -13.45 8.26 -19.23
N LEU A 261 -14.52 9.03 -19.06
CA LEU A 261 -15.51 9.29 -20.10
C LEU A 261 -14.85 10.11 -21.21
N ALA A 262 -14.80 9.56 -22.41
CA ALA A 262 -14.08 10.12 -23.55
C ALA A 262 -14.90 9.97 -24.84
N ARG A 263 -14.67 10.91 -25.77
CA ARG A 263 -15.33 10.98 -27.08
C ARG A 263 -14.33 10.97 -28.26
N SER A 264 -13.14 10.41 -28.06
CA SER A 264 -12.02 10.53 -29.01
C SER A 264 -12.14 9.51 -30.17
N PRO A 265 -12.06 9.93 -31.45
CA PRO A 265 -12.12 9.00 -32.60
C PRO A 265 -10.79 8.26 -32.86
N PRO A 266 -10.77 7.01 -33.38
CA PRO A 266 -11.88 6.07 -33.60
C PRO A 266 -12.01 4.98 -32.52
N GLU A 267 -11.06 4.86 -31.57
CA GLU A 267 -10.98 3.73 -30.62
C GLU A 267 -11.42 4.05 -29.17
N ASN A 268 -11.51 5.32 -28.78
CA ASN A 268 -11.76 5.75 -27.38
C ASN A 268 -13.03 6.62 -27.23
N ASP A 269 -14.09 6.32 -27.99
CA ASP A 269 -15.43 6.88 -27.77
C ASP A 269 -16.29 5.91 -26.95
N ASN A 270 -16.33 6.15 -25.63
CA ASN A 270 -17.16 5.41 -24.68
C ASN A 270 -18.41 6.22 -24.25
N LEU A 271 -18.57 7.46 -24.71
CA LEU A 271 -19.77 8.27 -24.45
C LEU A 271 -21.02 7.61 -25.03
N LYS A 272 -20.89 6.98 -26.21
CA LYS A 272 -21.96 6.20 -26.85
C LYS A 272 -22.56 5.11 -25.94
N ASN A 273 -21.81 4.58 -24.98
CA ASN A 273 -22.29 3.54 -24.08
C ASN A 273 -23.46 4.02 -23.22
N LEU A 274 -23.51 5.32 -22.89
CA LEU A 274 -24.62 5.92 -22.14
C LEU A 274 -25.95 5.89 -22.93
N ALA A 275 -25.91 5.73 -24.25
CA ALA A 275 -27.08 5.57 -25.11
C ALA A 275 -27.43 4.10 -25.38
N LEU A 276 -26.43 3.21 -25.37
CA LEU A 276 -26.57 1.82 -25.80
C LEU A 276 -27.00 0.86 -24.68
N ARG A 277 -26.79 1.22 -23.42
CA ARG A 277 -27.08 0.35 -22.26
C ARG A 277 -27.52 1.13 -21.01
N PRO A 278 -28.18 0.45 -20.04
CA PRO A 278 -28.63 1.11 -18.83
C PRO A 278 -27.48 1.51 -17.92
N TYR A 279 -27.41 2.80 -17.61
CA TYR A 279 -26.51 3.37 -16.61
C TYR A 279 -27.31 4.07 -15.52
N VAL A 280 -26.73 4.10 -14.33
CA VAL A 280 -27.08 5.04 -13.28
C VAL A 280 -25.89 5.93 -12.96
N VAL A 281 -26.17 7.14 -12.49
CA VAL A 281 -25.19 8.18 -12.22
C VAL A 281 -25.23 8.61 -10.77
N SER A 282 -24.06 8.86 -10.20
CA SER A 282 -23.89 9.52 -8.92
C SER A 282 -22.78 10.58 -9.04
N TRP A 283 -22.71 11.48 -8.06
CA TRP A 283 -21.58 12.40 -7.98
C TRP A 283 -20.32 11.64 -7.58
N LYS A 284 -19.18 12.13 -8.06
CA LYS A 284 -17.88 11.75 -7.53
C LYS A 284 -17.53 12.76 -6.43
N ALA A 285 -17.27 12.26 -5.23
CA ALA A 285 -16.84 13.10 -4.13
C ALA A 285 -15.32 13.24 -4.16
N ASP A 286 -14.82 14.32 -3.57
CA ASP A 286 -13.41 14.41 -3.19
C ASP A 286 -13.16 13.61 -1.89
N GLY A 287 -13.27 12.29 -2.01
CA GLY A 287 -13.08 11.35 -0.92
C GLY A 287 -12.01 10.30 -1.23
N MET A 288 -11.59 9.57 -0.20
CA MET A 288 -10.68 8.44 -0.37
C MET A 288 -11.47 7.15 -0.54
N ARG A 289 -11.03 6.34 -1.50
CA ARG A 289 -11.68 5.07 -1.80
C ARG A 289 -11.16 3.98 -0.88
N TYR A 290 -12.07 3.20 -0.31
CA TYR A 290 -11.75 2.02 0.48
C TYR A 290 -12.66 0.84 0.11
N MET A 291 -12.14 -0.38 0.12
CA MET A 291 -12.98 -1.56 0.30
C MET A 291 -13.08 -1.85 1.78
N VAL A 292 -14.26 -2.18 2.30
CA VAL A 292 -14.43 -2.53 3.72
C VAL A 292 -14.84 -3.99 3.84
N TYR A 293 -14.01 -4.77 4.54
CA TYR A 293 -14.28 -6.15 4.92
C TYR A 293 -14.80 -6.21 6.35
N ILE A 294 -16.05 -6.62 6.48
CA ILE A 294 -16.73 -6.88 7.75
C ILE A 294 -16.58 -8.37 8.02
N ARG A 295 -15.57 -8.74 8.82
CA ARG A 295 -15.31 -10.14 9.17
C ARG A 295 -16.28 -10.58 10.27
N ASP A 296 -16.39 -9.79 11.33
CA ASP A 296 -17.26 -10.01 12.49
C ASP A 296 -17.54 -8.69 13.27
N GLU A 297 -18.27 -8.73 14.40
CA GLU A 297 -18.74 -7.57 15.19
C GLU A 297 -17.68 -6.48 15.43
N ASP A 298 -16.47 -6.88 15.83
CA ASP A 298 -15.35 -5.96 16.13
C ASP A 298 -14.15 -6.15 15.18
N GLU A 299 -14.34 -6.90 14.10
CA GLU A 299 -13.31 -7.19 13.11
C GLU A 299 -13.69 -6.58 11.75
N ILE A 300 -13.51 -5.27 11.64
CA ILE A 300 -13.81 -4.50 10.42
C ILE A 300 -12.54 -3.84 9.90
N PHE A 301 -12.23 -4.10 8.63
CA PHE A 301 -10.99 -3.66 8.00
C PHE A 301 -11.28 -2.87 6.73
N ALA A 302 -10.61 -1.73 6.55
CA ALA A 302 -10.66 -0.94 5.32
C ALA A 302 -9.36 -1.09 4.52
N PHE A 303 -9.46 -1.18 3.21
CA PHE A 303 -8.34 -1.38 2.28
C PHE A 303 -8.31 -0.22 1.31
N ASP A 304 -7.21 0.52 1.25
CA ASP A 304 -7.06 1.63 0.31
C ASP A 304 -6.53 1.18 -1.06
N ARG A 305 -6.26 2.14 -1.95
CA ARG A 305 -5.77 1.87 -3.31
C ARG A 305 -4.38 1.25 -3.36
N ASP A 306 -3.54 1.53 -2.36
CA ASP A 306 -2.20 0.93 -2.24
C ASP A 306 -2.27 -0.45 -1.55
N ASN A 307 -3.50 -0.91 -1.25
CA ASN A 307 -3.81 -2.16 -0.57
C ASN A 307 -3.33 -2.16 0.89
N ASP A 308 -3.09 -0.98 1.49
CA ASP A 308 -2.85 -0.85 2.92
C ASP A 308 -4.14 -1.10 3.68
N VAL A 309 -4.01 -1.67 4.87
CA VAL A 309 -5.13 -2.17 5.67
C VAL A 309 -5.27 -1.35 6.93
N PHE A 310 -6.47 -0.87 7.22
CA PHE A 310 -6.80 -0.09 8.39
C PHE A 310 -7.86 -0.80 9.22
N GLU A 311 -7.74 -0.78 10.54
CA GLU A 311 -8.76 -1.31 11.44
C GLU A 311 -9.79 -0.22 11.73
N LEU A 312 -11.08 -0.51 11.57
CA LEU A 312 -12.19 0.40 11.84
C LEU A 312 -12.90 0.01 13.15
N PRO A 313 -12.32 0.31 14.33
CA PRO A 313 -12.91 -0.07 15.60
C PRO A 313 -14.21 0.70 15.85
N ARG A 314 -15.09 0.12 16.67
CA ARG A 314 -16.38 0.71 17.10
C ARG A 314 -17.42 0.92 16.00
N LEU A 315 -17.14 0.50 14.77
CA LEU A 315 -18.14 0.49 13.71
C LEU A 315 -18.99 -0.79 13.85
N LYS A 316 -20.32 -0.70 13.78
CA LYS A 316 -21.18 -1.87 14.06
C LYS A 316 -22.19 -2.18 12.96
N PHE A 317 -22.23 -3.44 12.51
CA PHE A 317 -23.19 -3.93 11.50
C PHE A 317 -24.11 -5.03 12.06
N PRO A 318 -25.24 -4.67 12.70
CA PRO A 318 -26.21 -5.65 13.19
C PRO A 318 -26.82 -6.47 12.06
N HIS A 319 -27.01 -7.77 12.29
CA HIS A 319 -27.69 -8.64 11.36
C HIS A 319 -29.20 -8.35 11.35
N ARG A 320 -29.83 -8.42 10.17
CA ARG A 320 -31.23 -8.07 9.97
C ARG A 320 -32.20 -8.97 10.76
N LYS A 321 -31.89 -10.27 10.86
CA LYS A 321 -32.81 -11.30 11.38
C LYS A 321 -32.37 -11.94 12.69
N GLU A 322 -31.09 -11.89 13.01
CA GLU A 322 -30.49 -12.67 14.10
C GLU A 322 -29.83 -11.70 15.09
N PRO A 323 -29.77 -12.03 16.39
CA PRO A 323 -29.14 -11.20 17.41
C PRO A 323 -27.60 -11.34 17.38
N ARG A 324 -27.01 -11.11 16.21
CA ARG A 324 -25.56 -11.13 15.96
C ARG A 324 -25.19 -10.03 14.96
N HIS A 325 -23.92 -9.91 14.65
CA HIS A 325 -23.42 -9.03 13.60
C HIS A 325 -23.34 -9.76 12.26
N VAL A 326 -23.36 -8.98 11.18
CA VAL A 326 -23.09 -9.46 9.82
C VAL A 326 -21.63 -9.91 9.74
N GLN A 327 -21.39 -11.02 9.07
CA GLN A 327 -20.06 -11.63 8.96
C GLN A 327 -19.64 -11.78 7.49
N ASN A 328 -18.35 -11.99 7.27
CA ASN A 328 -17.73 -12.28 5.97
C ASN A 328 -18.29 -11.44 4.80
N THR A 329 -18.46 -10.13 4.99
CA THR A 329 -19.12 -9.24 4.02
C THR A 329 -18.11 -8.23 3.48
N LEU A 330 -18.08 -8.04 2.16
CA LEU A 330 -17.13 -7.16 1.48
C LEU A 330 -17.87 -6.12 0.64
N VAL A 331 -17.64 -4.85 0.96
CA VAL A 331 -18.27 -3.69 0.29
C VAL A 331 -17.23 -2.75 -0.31
N ASP A 332 -17.61 -2.05 -1.37
CA ASP A 332 -16.81 -1.00 -2.02
C ASP A 332 -17.36 0.37 -1.62
N CYS A 333 -16.48 1.23 -1.11
CA CYS A 333 -16.84 2.42 -0.36
C CYS A 333 -15.99 3.64 -0.75
N GLU A 334 -16.53 4.81 -0.44
CA GLU A 334 -15.83 6.09 -0.46
C GLU A 334 -15.99 6.74 0.92
N VAL A 335 -14.90 7.20 1.51
CA VAL A 335 -14.92 7.93 2.77
C VAL A 335 -14.74 9.41 2.46
N ILE A 336 -15.66 10.21 3.00
CA ILE A 336 -15.70 11.67 2.82
C ILE A 336 -15.77 12.36 4.17
N ILE A 337 -15.32 13.61 4.23
CA ILE A 337 -15.56 14.50 5.35
C ILE A 337 -16.63 15.51 4.95
N ASP A 338 -17.81 15.41 5.58
CA ASP A 338 -18.91 16.35 5.35
C ASP A 338 -18.84 17.50 6.34
N LYS A 339 -18.92 18.73 5.85
CA LYS A 339 -19.10 19.93 6.66
C LYS A 339 -20.58 20.16 6.90
N VAL A 340 -21.03 20.01 8.14
CA VAL A 340 -22.43 20.16 8.54
C VAL A 340 -22.54 21.25 9.59
N LYS A 341 -23.48 22.18 9.41
CA LYS A 341 -23.78 23.20 10.41
C LYS A 341 -24.65 22.61 11.51
N ASP A 342 -24.25 22.79 12.76
CA ASP A 342 -25.05 22.40 13.92
C ASP A 342 -26.23 23.37 14.15
N GLN A 343 -27.04 23.11 15.19
CA GLN A 343 -28.20 23.94 15.53
C GLN A 343 -27.83 25.38 15.92
N ASN A 344 -26.57 25.63 16.26
CA ASN A 344 -26.04 26.93 16.63
C ASN A 344 -25.29 27.61 15.46
N GLY A 345 -25.28 26.98 14.27
CA GLY A 345 -24.60 27.49 13.07
C GLY A 345 -23.10 27.21 13.02
N VAL A 346 -22.55 26.43 13.95
CA VAL A 346 -21.13 26.04 13.97
C VAL A 346 -20.92 24.90 12.97
N GLU A 347 -19.93 25.05 12.09
CA GLU A 347 -19.55 24.00 11.14
C GLU A 347 -18.79 22.88 11.86
N GLN A 348 -19.29 21.65 11.70
CA GLN A 348 -18.67 20.43 12.20
C GLN A 348 -18.28 19.53 11.03
N GLU A 349 -17.07 18.97 11.11
CA GLU A 349 -16.58 17.99 10.15
C GLU A 349 -16.97 16.59 10.60
N ILE A 350 -17.78 15.91 9.79
CA ILE A 350 -18.34 14.61 10.11
C ILE A 350 -17.86 13.59 9.07
N PRO A 351 -17.05 12.59 9.46
CA PRO A 351 -16.66 11.54 8.54
C PRO A 351 -17.85 10.64 8.17
N ARG A 352 -17.95 10.30 6.88
CA ARG A 352 -18.96 9.37 6.37
C ARG A 352 -18.36 8.31 5.47
N LEU A 353 -18.75 7.06 5.71
CA LEU A 353 -18.53 5.92 4.82
C LEU A 353 -19.74 5.80 3.87
N LEU A 354 -19.53 6.09 2.60
CA LEU A 354 -20.52 5.91 1.54
C LEU A 354 -20.30 4.57 0.85
N ILE A 355 -21.16 3.60 1.12
CA ILE A 355 -21.14 2.29 0.46
C ILE A 355 -21.84 2.41 -0.89
N TYR A 356 -21.16 2.09 -1.98
CA TYR A 356 -21.75 2.17 -3.33
C TYR A 356 -21.86 0.82 -4.06
N ASP A 357 -21.11 -0.20 -3.68
CA ASP A 357 -21.28 -1.56 -4.22
C ASP A 357 -20.96 -2.64 -3.16
N ILE A 358 -21.43 -3.86 -3.39
CA ILE A 358 -21.22 -5.02 -2.52
C ILE A 358 -20.79 -6.24 -3.34
N ILE A 359 -19.73 -6.89 -2.91
CA ILE A 359 -19.09 -7.99 -3.63
C ILE A 359 -19.50 -9.34 -3.04
N HIS A 360 -19.55 -9.40 -1.70
CA HIS A 360 -19.83 -10.61 -0.94
C HIS A 360 -20.67 -10.27 0.30
N PHE A 361 -21.64 -11.12 0.62
CA PHE A 361 -22.45 -11.00 1.83
C PHE A 361 -22.55 -12.38 2.49
N GLU A 362 -21.98 -12.50 3.69
CA GLU A 362 -21.91 -13.74 4.46
C GLU A 362 -21.40 -14.95 3.66
N ASN A 363 -22.29 -15.87 3.29
CA ASN A 363 -21.94 -17.09 2.54
C ASN A 363 -22.24 -16.95 1.03
N PHE A 364 -22.71 -15.78 0.58
CA PHE A 364 -23.19 -15.56 -0.78
C PHE A 364 -22.28 -14.59 -1.54
N SER A 365 -21.74 -15.07 -2.65
CA SER A 365 -21.07 -14.20 -3.62
C SER A 365 -22.13 -13.44 -4.43
N ILE A 366 -22.20 -12.12 -4.19
CA ILE A 366 -23.16 -11.22 -4.82
C ILE A 366 -22.61 -10.61 -6.12
N ARG A 367 -21.31 -10.75 -6.40
CA ARG A 367 -20.65 -10.18 -7.58
C ARG A 367 -21.37 -10.41 -8.92
N LYS A 368 -21.96 -11.60 -9.12
CA LYS A 368 -22.64 -12.01 -10.36
C LYS A 368 -24.06 -11.43 -10.51
N MET A 369 -24.60 -10.83 -9.45
CA MET A 369 -25.92 -10.20 -9.46
C MET A 369 -25.87 -8.86 -10.20
N MET A 370 -27.02 -8.41 -10.71
CA MET A 370 -27.15 -7.11 -11.36
C MET A 370 -27.05 -5.98 -10.34
N TYR A 371 -26.61 -4.78 -10.77
CA TYR A 371 -26.33 -3.68 -9.84
C TYR A 371 -27.52 -3.31 -8.94
N ASP A 372 -28.75 -3.31 -9.47
CA ASP A 372 -29.97 -3.01 -8.69
C ASP A 372 -30.16 -4.00 -7.52
N GLN A 373 -29.82 -5.28 -7.73
CA GLN A 373 -29.89 -6.31 -6.68
C GLN A 373 -28.79 -6.11 -5.63
N ARG A 374 -27.58 -5.72 -6.08
CA ARG A 374 -26.45 -5.40 -5.18
C ARG A 374 -26.77 -4.18 -4.31
N LYS A 375 -27.31 -3.11 -4.91
CA LYS A 375 -27.79 -1.90 -4.22
C LYS A 375 -28.87 -2.22 -3.19
N GLU A 376 -29.86 -3.03 -3.57
CA GLU A 376 -30.94 -3.43 -2.65
C GLU A 376 -30.41 -4.29 -1.49
N CYS A 377 -29.42 -5.14 -1.73
CA CYS A 377 -28.75 -5.89 -0.66
C CYS A 377 -28.07 -4.96 0.36
N ILE A 378 -27.30 -3.96 -0.08
CA ILE A 378 -26.68 -2.97 0.82
C ILE A 378 -27.77 -2.30 1.66
N LYS A 379 -28.84 -1.84 1.01
CA LYS A 379 -29.93 -1.14 1.68
C LYS A 379 -30.58 -2.01 2.77
N ARG A 380 -31.06 -3.20 2.42
CA ARG A 380 -31.83 -4.08 3.31
C ARG A 380 -31.00 -4.77 4.38
N GLU A 381 -29.77 -5.17 4.05
CA GLU A 381 -28.98 -6.04 4.91
C GLU A 381 -27.93 -5.27 5.72
N LEU A 382 -27.53 -4.05 5.30
CA LEU A 382 -26.55 -3.24 6.03
C LEU A 382 -27.14 -1.93 6.58
N ILE A 383 -27.88 -1.16 5.77
CA ILE A 383 -28.31 0.20 6.15
C ILE A 383 -29.58 0.18 7.00
N GLU A 384 -30.61 -0.56 6.59
CA GLU A 384 -31.88 -0.66 7.34
C GLU A 384 -31.68 -1.24 8.75
N PRO A 385 -30.91 -2.32 8.97
CA PRO A 385 -30.67 -2.88 10.31
C PRO A 385 -29.96 -1.89 11.24
N ARG A 386 -28.97 -1.15 10.72
CA ARG A 386 -28.30 -0.07 11.47
C ARG A 386 -29.27 1.05 11.81
N THR A 387 -30.10 1.47 10.86
CA THR A 387 -31.13 2.49 11.07
C THR A 387 -32.09 2.07 12.18
N HIS A 388 -32.56 0.82 12.16
CA HIS A 388 -33.42 0.26 13.21
C HIS A 388 -32.73 0.23 14.58
N ALA A 389 -31.46 -0.18 14.62
CA ALA A 389 -30.67 -0.24 15.85
C ALA A 389 -30.42 1.15 16.46
N PHE A 390 -30.33 2.20 15.64
CA PHE A 390 -30.33 3.59 16.12
C PHE A 390 -31.67 4.01 16.72
N HIS A 391 -32.78 3.69 16.06
CA HIS A 391 -34.12 4.02 16.59
C HIS A 391 -34.41 3.31 17.90
N LYS A 392 -33.91 2.07 18.07
CA LYS A 392 -34.00 1.31 19.33
C LYS A 392 -33.03 1.76 20.42
N GLY A 393 -32.06 2.61 20.10
CA GLY A 393 -31.01 3.05 21.04
C GLY A 393 -29.94 2.00 21.36
N THR A 394 -29.93 0.86 20.67
CA THR A 394 -28.87 -0.17 20.75
C THR A 394 -27.57 0.28 20.07
N LEU A 395 -27.67 1.17 19.08
CA LEU A 395 -26.55 1.92 18.52
C LEU A 395 -26.70 3.40 18.84
N ARG A 396 -25.58 4.07 19.13
CA ARG A 396 -25.54 5.51 19.40
C ARG A 396 -24.54 6.18 18.47
N LYS A 397 -24.96 7.30 17.85
CA LYS A 397 -24.15 7.99 16.83
C LYS A 397 -22.81 8.49 17.37
N GLN A 398 -22.77 8.89 18.64
CA GLN A 398 -21.58 9.41 19.31
C GLN A 398 -20.51 8.34 19.61
N ASP A 399 -20.92 7.07 19.66
CA ASP A 399 -20.01 5.96 19.96
C ASP A 399 -19.39 5.37 18.67
N GLU A 400 -19.94 5.73 17.51
CA GLU A 400 -19.44 5.28 16.21
C GLU A 400 -18.30 6.15 15.69
N LEU A 401 -17.35 5.49 15.04
CA LEU A 401 -16.21 6.10 14.38
C LEU A 401 -16.61 7.07 13.25
N MET A 402 -17.63 6.71 12.47
CA MET A 402 -18.11 7.49 11.33
C MET A 402 -19.53 7.08 10.94
N SER A 403 -20.23 7.96 10.22
CA SER A 403 -21.59 7.66 9.72
C SER A 403 -21.53 6.76 8.49
N VAL A 404 -22.21 5.62 8.52
CA VAL A 404 -22.36 4.74 7.35
C VAL A 404 -23.64 5.07 6.58
N ARG A 405 -23.54 5.23 5.25
CA ARG A 405 -24.67 5.53 4.37
C ARG A 405 -24.56 4.76 3.05
N LEU A 406 -25.70 4.50 2.43
CA LEU A 406 -25.75 4.10 1.03
C LEU A 406 -25.42 5.32 0.15
N LYS A 407 -24.50 5.17 -0.79
CA LYS A 407 -24.30 6.16 -1.84
C LYS A 407 -25.47 6.06 -2.81
N GLU A 408 -26.17 7.17 -2.98
CA GLU A 408 -27.32 7.19 -3.87
C GLU A 408 -26.89 7.30 -5.34
N PHE A 409 -27.69 6.67 -6.20
CA PHE A 409 -27.51 6.64 -7.65
C PHE A 409 -28.85 6.91 -8.28
N TRP A 410 -28.84 7.74 -9.33
CA TRP A 410 -30.01 8.20 -10.06
C TRP A 410 -29.95 7.75 -11.51
N GLU A 411 -31.08 7.78 -12.18
CA GLU A 411 -31.11 7.61 -13.63
C GLU A 411 -30.34 8.74 -14.33
N ILE A 412 -29.68 8.42 -15.45
CA ILE A 412 -28.91 9.40 -16.24
C ILE A 412 -29.73 10.59 -16.74
N CYS A 413 -31.06 10.45 -16.85
CA CYS A 413 -31.96 11.54 -17.21
C CYS A 413 -32.03 12.63 -16.12
N SER A 414 -31.70 12.29 -14.87
CA SER A 414 -31.66 13.22 -13.74
C SER A 414 -30.32 13.95 -13.62
N LEU A 415 -29.40 13.75 -14.56
CA LEU A 415 -28.07 14.37 -14.55
C LEU A 415 -28.09 15.91 -14.36
N PRO A 416 -28.98 16.69 -15.01
CA PRO A 416 -29.01 18.14 -14.82
C PRO A 416 -29.20 18.56 -13.36
N LYS A 417 -29.90 17.75 -12.56
CA LYS A 417 -30.19 18.04 -11.13
C LYS A 417 -28.94 18.06 -10.26
N PHE A 418 -27.87 17.37 -10.65
CA PHE A 418 -26.61 17.37 -9.91
C PHE A 418 -25.87 18.70 -10.00
N PHE A 419 -26.20 19.52 -10.99
CA PHE A 419 -25.60 20.84 -11.22
C PHE A 419 -26.47 21.99 -10.74
N GLU A 420 -27.65 21.70 -10.20
CA GLU A 420 -28.53 22.72 -9.62
C GLU A 420 -27.99 23.18 -8.25
N ASP A 421 -28.05 24.48 -7.97
CA ASP A 421 -27.62 25.08 -6.70
C ASP A 421 -28.21 24.36 -5.47
N LYS A 422 -29.46 23.92 -5.55
CA LYS A 422 -30.13 23.21 -4.46
C LYS A 422 -29.40 21.92 -4.11
N PHE A 423 -28.94 21.19 -5.12
CA PHE A 423 -28.21 19.95 -4.92
C PHE A 423 -26.82 20.23 -4.36
N VAL A 424 -26.05 21.13 -5.00
CA VAL A 424 -24.69 21.49 -4.57
C VAL A 424 -24.67 22.02 -3.13
N LYS A 425 -25.67 22.83 -2.73
CA LYS A 425 -25.79 23.34 -1.34
C LYS A 425 -26.16 22.27 -0.31
N ASN A 426 -26.79 21.18 -0.73
CA ASN A 426 -27.17 20.08 0.16
C ASN A 426 -26.03 19.08 0.38
N VAL A 427 -25.04 19.07 -0.50
CA VAL A 427 -23.85 18.21 -0.38
C VAL A 427 -22.82 18.94 0.47
N GLY A 428 -22.49 18.38 1.64
CA GLY A 428 -21.55 18.98 2.60
C GLY A 428 -20.08 18.83 2.24
N HIS A 429 -19.77 18.34 1.03
CA HIS A 429 -18.43 18.04 0.53
C HIS A 429 -18.28 18.48 -0.93
N GLU A 430 -17.04 18.60 -1.37
CA GLU A 430 -16.72 18.99 -2.74
C GLU A 430 -17.04 17.85 -3.73
N ILE A 431 -17.63 18.23 -4.87
CA ILE A 431 -17.94 17.34 -5.99
C ILE A 431 -16.87 17.53 -7.06
N ASP A 432 -16.03 16.52 -7.28
CA ASP A 432 -14.92 16.59 -8.25
C ASP A 432 -15.25 15.94 -9.60
N GLY A 433 -16.49 15.47 -9.78
CA GLY A 433 -16.96 14.88 -11.03
C GLY A 433 -18.22 14.03 -10.88
N LEU A 434 -18.40 13.09 -11.81
CA LEU A 434 -19.50 12.14 -11.86
C LEU A 434 -18.99 10.72 -12.07
N ILE A 435 -19.75 9.74 -11.59
CA ILE A 435 -19.51 8.31 -11.82
C ILE A 435 -20.75 7.67 -12.45
N PHE A 436 -20.54 6.95 -13.55
CA PHE A 436 -21.58 6.22 -14.28
C PHE A 436 -21.35 4.73 -14.09
N GLN A 437 -22.32 4.08 -13.45
CA GLN A 437 -22.31 2.66 -13.14
C GLN A 437 -23.28 1.92 -14.07
N PRO A 438 -22.82 0.90 -14.84
CA PRO A 438 -23.70 0.08 -15.65
C PRO A 438 -24.60 -0.80 -14.77
N CYS A 439 -25.87 -0.92 -15.13
CA CYS A 439 -26.85 -1.70 -14.38
C CYS A 439 -26.87 -3.19 -14.78
N ASP A 440 -26.47 -3.48 -16.02
CA ASP A 440 -26.58 -4.77 -16.72
C ASP A 440 -25.33 -5.65 -16.61
N GLU A 441 -24.41 -5.32 -15.72
CA GLU A 441 -23.14 -6.05 -15.57
C GLU A 441 -22.88 -6.52 -14.12
N GLU A 442 -22.24 -7.69 -14.03
CA GLU A 442 -21.63 -8.19 -12.80
C GLU A 442 -20.47 -7.28 -12.35
N TYR A 443 -20.17 -7.31 -11.05
CA TYR A 443 -18.99 -6.62 -10.50
C TYR A 443 -17.72 -7.32 -10.97
N LYS A 444 -16.76 -6.53 -11.51
CA LYS A 444 -15.46 -7.03 -11.97
C LYS A 444 -14.31 -6.30 -11.29
N SER A 445 -13.33 -7.06 -10.85
CA SER A 445 -12.10 -6.53 -10.26
C SER A 445 -11.14 -5.96 -11.30
N GLY A 446 -10.34 -4.98 -10.90
CA GLY A 446 -9.37 -4.32 -11.78
C GLY A 446 -10.03 -3.36 -12.78
N ARG A 447 -9.38 -3.11 -13.92
CA ARG A 447 -9.86 -2.14 -14.92
C ARG A 447 -11.21 -2.54 -15.50
N GLN A 448 -12.20 -1.66 -15.39
CA GLN A 448 -13.54 -1.87 -15.92
C GLN A 448 -13.91 -0.77 -16.91
N ASP A 449 -13.88 -1.11 -18.20
CA ASP A 449 -14.11 -0.16 -19.30
C ASP A 449 -15.57 0.31 -19.40
N SER A 450 -16.48 -0.38 -18.71
CA SER A 450 -17.89 -0.02 -18.61
C SER A 450 -18.18 0.93 -17.45
N VAL A 451 -17.37 1.03 -16.40
CA VAL A 451 -17.60 2.05 -15.35
C VAL A 451 -16.89 3.33 -15.78
N LEU A 452 -17.65 4.41 -15.94
CA LEU A 452 -17.14 5.65 -16.53
C LEU A 452 -17.05 6.73 -15.46
N LYS A 453 -15.90 7.38 -15.34
CA LYS A 453 -15.74 8.59 -14.54
C LYS A 453 -15.67 9.80 -15.45
N TRP A 454 -16.45 10.83 -15.14
CA TRP A 454 -16.35 12.12 -15.81
C TRP A 454 -15.85 13.16 -14.82
N LYS A 455 -14.93 14.01 -15.27
CA LYS A 455 -14.48 15.20 -14.55
C LYS A 455 -14.70 16.41 -15.43
N PRO A 456 -15.05 17.58 -14.86
CA PRO A 456 -15.05 18.83 -15.59
C PRO A 456 -13.70 19.02 -16.32
N PRO A 457 -13.67 19.53 -17.56
CA PRO A 457 -12.43 19.76 -18.28
C PRO A 457 -11.42 20.62 -17.50
N SER A 458 -11.92 21.57 -16.69
CA SER A 458 -11.14 22.43 -15.79
C SER A 458 -10.41 21.68 -14.67
N HIS A 459 -10.85 20.46 -14.32
CA HIS A 459 -10.28 19.64 -13.24
C HIS A 459 -9.38 18.50 -13.75
N ASN A 460 -9.12 18.43 -15.06
CA ASN A 460 -8.18 17.45 -15.60
C ASN A 460 -6.74 17.91 -15.35
N SER A 461 -5.94 17.02 -14.79
CA SER A 461 -4.52 17.23 -14.51
C SER A 461 -3.74 15.93 -14.67
N ILE A 462 -2.43 16.04 -14.91
CA ILE A 462 -1.51 14.92 -15.02
C ILE A 462 -0.32 15.17 -14.11
N ASP A 463 0.12 14.14 -13.38
CA ASP A 463 1.33 14.20 -12.58
C ASP A 463 2.55 13.79 -13.40
N PHE A 464 3.53 14.69 -13.51
CA PHE A 464 4.76 14.49 -14.28
C PHE A 464 5.99 14.58 -13.38
N LEU A 465 7.06 13.88 -13.75
CA LEU A 465 8.40 14.15 -13.24
C LEU A 465 8.99 15.30 -14.05
N LEU A 466 9.28 16.44 -13.39
CA LEU A 466 9.88 17.60 -14.03
C LEU A 466 11.40 17.44 -14.13
N ARG A 467 11.98 17.71 -15.30
CA ARG A 467 13.43 17.96 -15.45
C ARG A 467 13.68 19.23 -16.24
N ILE A 468 14.39 20.19 -15.66
CA ILE A 468 14.72 21.45 -16.32
C ILE A 468 16.05 21.29 -17.05
N THR A 469 16.07 21.63 -18.33
CA THR A 469 17.28 21.55 -19.15
C THR A 469 17.57 22.87 -19.84
N ARG A 470 18.84 23.25 -19.89
CA ARG A 470 19.30 24.41 -20.65
C ARG A 470 19.44 24.00 -22.11
N VAL A 471 18.64 24.59 -22.98
CA VAL A 471 18.67 24.36 -24.42
C VAL A 471 19.39 25.53 -25.08
N VAL A 472 20.45 25.21 -25.82
CA VAL A 472 21.18 26.16 -26.66
C VAL A 472 21.10 25.66 -28.09
N LYS A 473 20.44 26.43 -28.96
CA LYS A 473 20.40 26.16 -30.40
C LYS A 473 21.32 27.14 -31.12
N PRO A 474 21.99 26.71 -32.21
CA PRO A 474 22.80 27.63 -33.01
C PRO A 474 21.98 28.84 -33.45
N GLY A 475 22.41 30.05 -33.06
CA GLY A 475 21.74 31.31 -33.40
C GLY A 475 20.61 31.78 -32.47
N GLU A 476 20.26 31.02 -31.42
CA GLU A 476 19.25 31.42 -30.43
C GLU A 476 19.88 31.72 -29.06
N LEU A 477 19.26 32.64 -28.31
CA LEU A 477 19.61 32.86 -26.90
C LEU A 477 19.30 31.59 -26.08
N ALA A 478 20.19 31.27 -25.14
CA ALA A 478 20.01 30.13 -24.25
C ALA A 478 18.68 30.25 -23.48
N ARG A 479 17.84 29.21 -23.56
CA ARG A 479 16.56 29.13 -22.86
C ARG A 479 16.52 27.89 -21.97
N HIS A 480 15.65 27.91 -20.97
CA HIS A 480 15.42 26.77 -20.10
C HIS A 480 14.05 26.17 -20.43
N ASP A 481 14.04 24.88 -20.77
CA ASP A 481 12.84 24.13 -21.09
C ASP A 481 12.60 23.11 -19.96
N GLY A 482 11.36 23.06 -19.45
CA GLY A 482 10.92 22.07 -18.46
C GLY A 482 10.38 20.85 -19.18
N LEU A 483 11.12 19.74 -19.11
CA LEU A 483 10.76 18.47 -19.72
C LEU A 483 9.86 17.68 -18.75
N LEU A 484 8.69 17.23 -19.23
CA LEU A 484 7.69 16.51 -18.45
C LEU A 484 7.73 15.01 -18.76
N TYR A 485 8.10 14.19 -17.78
CA TYR A 485 8.23 12.73 -17.94
C TYR A 485 7.08 11.96 -17.26
N VAL A 486 6.73 10.83 -17.86
CA VAL A 486 5.72 9.85 -17.37
C VAL A 486 6.38 8.48 -17.21
N GLN A 487 5.78 7.57 -16.44
CA GLN A 487 6.32 6.21 -16.32
C GLN A 487 6.23 5.47 -17.65
N ASN A 488 7.16 4.54 -17.87
CA ASN A 488 7.27 3.70 -19.07
C ASN A 488 7.57 4.48 -20.37
N SER A 489 8.13 5.69 -20.27
CA SER A 489 8.64 6.45 -21.40
C SER A 489 10.04 6.99 -21.09
N SER A 490 10.99 6.73 -21.98
CA SER A 490 12.33 7.34 -21.93
C SER A 490 12.36 8.74 -22.55
N ALA A 491 11.37 9.08 -23.39
CA ALA A 491 11.21 10.39 -24.00
C ALA A 491 10.29 11.29 -23.15
N PRO A 492 10.49 12.62 -23.16
CA PRO A 492 9.57 13.54 -22.51
C PRO A 492 8.20 13.46 -23.16
N PHE A 493 7.15 13.37 -22.35
CA PHE A 493 5.76 13.36 -22.81
C PHE A 493 5.35 14.72 -23.36
N ALA A 494 5.82 15.80 -22.72
CA ALA A 494 5.56 17.17 -23.13
C ALA A 494 6.68 18.11 -22.65
N VAL A 495 6.62 19.36 -23.11
CA VAL A 495 7.55 20.43 -22.72
C VAL A 495 6.74 21.62 -22.22
N MET A 496 7.22 22.26 -21.15
CA MET A 496 6.67 23.50 -20.62
C MET A 496 7.76 24.56 -20.48
N LYS A 497 7.37 25.83 -20.43
CA LYS A 497 8.30 26.95 -20.23
C LYS A 497 8.84 26.92 -18.79
N ALA A 498 10.16 26.80 -18.62
CA ALA A 498 10.75 26.87 -17.28
C ALA A 498 10.80 28.34 -16.82
N THR A 499 10.01 28.67 -15.79
CA THR A 499 10.04 29.97 -15.12
C THR A 499 10.94 29.89 -13.88
N LYS A 500 11.39 31.03 -13.33
CA LYS A 500 12.17 31.05 -12.08
C LYS A 500 11.43 30.35 -10.92
N ALA A 501 10.11 30.43 -10.90
CA ALA A 501 9.26 29.77 -9.90
C ALA A 501 9.26 28.23 -10.01
N LEU A 502 9.62 27.67 -11.17
CA LEU A 502 9.67 26.23 -11.39
C LEU A 502 11.00 25.58 -10.97
N LEU A 503 12.07 26.36 -10.83
CA LEU A 503 13.41 25.87 -10.50
C LEU A 503 13.47 25.00 -9.22
N PRO A 504 12.77 25.32 -8.11
CA PRO A 504 12.80 24.49 -6.90
C PRO A 504 12.17 23.10 -7.05
N TYR A 505 11.41 22.88 -8.15
CA TYR A 505 10.71 21.62 -8.41
C TYR A 505 11.44 20.74 -9.43
N ASP A 506 12.67 21.10 -9.82
CA ASP A 506 13.48 20.26 -10.70
C ASP A 506 13.79 18.90 -10.04
N GLY A 507 13.57 17.82 -10.77
CA GLY A 507 13.67 16.45 -10.26
C GLY A 507 12.49 15.99 -9.39
N LYS A 508 11.46 16.81 -9.18
CA LYS A 508 10.27 16.48 -8.39
C LYS A 508 9.05 16.11 -9.23
N ILE A 509 8.07 15.48 -8.58
CA ILE A 509 6.77 15.18 -9.20
C ILE A 509 5.84 16.38 -8.99
N ILE A 510 5.32 16.89 -10.10
CA ILE A 510 4.43 18.05 -10.13
C ILE A 510 3.12 17.68 -10.81
N GLU A 511 2.03 18.29 -10.35
CA GLU A 511 0.73 18.20 -10.99
C GLU A 511 0.57 19.37 -11.96
N CYS A 512 0.28 19.06 -13.22
CA CYS A 512 0.10 20.05 -14.27
C CYS A 512 -1.29 19.94 -14.92
N ARG A 513 -1.81 21.07 -15.37
CA ARG A 513 -3.01 21.15 -16.23
C ARG A 513 -2.69 21.87 -17.53
N VAL A 514 -3.58 21.77 -18.50
CA VAL A 514 -3.50 22.54 -19.74
C VAL A 514 -4.35 23.81 -19.56
N ASN A 515 -3.75 24.98 -19.80
CA ASN A 515 -4.46 26.25 -19.76
C ASN A 515 -5.24 26.51 -21.06
N GLU A 516 -6.01 27.60 -21.10
CA GLU A 516 -6.79 28.00 -22.29
C GLU A 516 -5.93 28.24 -23.54
N GLY A 517 -4.65 28.59 -23.36
CA GLY A 517 -3.65 28.75 -24.41
C GLY A 517 -3.02 27.45 -24.90
N ASN A 518 -3.54 26.29 -24.49
CA ASN A 518 -3.02 24.96 -24.80
C ASN A 518 -1.55 24.75 -24.36
N GLN A 519 -1.15 25.38 -23.26
CA GLN A 519 0.16 25.25 -22.63
C GLN A 519 0.04 24.58 -21.27
N TRP A 520 1.05 23.79 -20.91
CA TRP A 520 1.14 23.17 -19.59
C TRP A 520 1.42 24.22 -18.52
N GLU A 521 0.58 24.22 -17.48
CA GLU A 521 0.66 25.09 -16.31
C GLU A 521 0.87 24.23 -15.05
N PHE A 522 1.79 24.67 -14.19
CA PHE A 522 2.03 24.06 -12.89
C PHE A 522 0.90 24.37 -11.91
N MET A 523 0.39 23.34 -11.22
CA MET A 523 -0.61 23.51 -10.17
C MET A 523 0.03 23.42 -8.78
N ARG A 524 0.69 22.29 -8.48
CA ARG A 524 1.26 22.01 -7.17
C ARG A 524 2.33 20.91 -7.23
N GLU A 525 3.16 20.84 -6.19
CA GLU A 525 4.03 19.68 -5.94
C GLU A 525 3.20 18.50 -5.40
N ARG A 526 3.55 17.28 -5.84
CA ARG A 526 2.94 16.03 -5.38
C ARG A 526 3.89 15.29 -4.45
N THR A 527 4.00 15.76 -3.21
CA THR A 527 4.79 15.11 -2.15
C THR A 527 4.19 13.78 -1.71
N ASP A 528 2.90 13.55 -2.01
CA ASP A 528 2.17 12.31 -1.75
C ASP A 528 2.47 11.19 -2.78
N LYS A 529 3.17 11.51 -3.88
CA LYS A 529 3.44 10.56 -4.97
C LYS A 529 4.92 10.27 -5.08
N SER A 530 5.23 8.98 -5.15
CA SER A 530 6.60 8.48 -5.41
C SER A 530 6.91 8.35 -6.90
N LEU A 531 5.89 8.26 -7.76
CA LEU A 531 6.04 8.08 -9.20
C LEU A 531 5.05 8.97 -9.99
N PRO A 532 5.44 9.48 -11.19
CA PRO A 532 4.53 10.22 -12.07
C PRO A 532 3.42 9.31 -12.61
N ASN A 533 2.45 9.83 -13.36
CA ASN A 533 1.44 8.96 -13.97
C ASN A 533 2.06 8.00 -15.00
N SER A 534 1.40 6.85 -15.21
CA SER A 534 1.79 5.93 -16.29
C SER A 534 1.52 6.57 -17.66
N PHE A 535 2.31 6.21 -18.68
CA PHE A 535 2.08 6.67 -20.06
C PHE A 535 0.62 6.49 -20.49
N ARG A 536 0.03 5.32 -20.23
CA ARG A 536 -1.37 5.03 -20.56
C ARG A 536 -2.35 5.98 -19.87
N THR A 537 -2.15 6.25 -18.58
CA THR A 537 -3.00 7.18 -17.81
C THR A 537 -2.86 8.60 -18.35
N ALA A 538 -1.62 9.05 -18.58
CA ALA A 538 -1.34 10.38 -19.12
C ALA A 538 -1.96 10.58 -20.51
N THR A 539 -1.82 9.60 -21.42
CA THR A 539 -2.47 9.62 -22.73
C THR A 539 -4.00 9.69 -22.61
N ALA A 540 -4.62 8.93 -21.70
CA ALA A 540 -6.07 8.95 -21.51
C ALA A 540 -6.58 10.31 -21.01
N VAL A 541 -5.85 10.94 -20.08
CA VAL A 541 -6.19 12.29 -19.59
C VAL A 541 -5.94 13.34 -20.66
N ALA A 542 -4.80 13.30 -21.36
CA ALA A 542 -4.49 14.21 -22.47
C ALA A 542 -5.55 14.13 -23.59
N ASN A 543 -6.00 12.92 -23.94
CA ASN A 543 -7.11 12.75 -24.89
C ASN A 543 -8.42 13.38 -24.39
N SER A 544 -8.69 13.28 -23.08
CA SER A 544 -9.85 13.92 -22.45
C SER A 544 -9.75 15.45 -22.46
N MET A 545 -8.53 16.00 -22.43
CA MET A 545 -8.26 17.44 -22.57
C MET A 545 -8.41 17.91 -24.03
N CYS A 546 -7.92 17.13 -25.00
CA CYS A 546 -8.04 17.46 -26.44
C CYS A 546 -9.49 17.36 -26.95
N PHE A 547 -10.26 16.39 -26.43
CA PHE A 547 -11.64 16.17 -26.81
C PHE A 547 -12.56 16.25 -25.57
N PRO A 548 -12.71 17.45 -24.98
CA PRO A 548 -13.43 17.59 -23.73
C PRO A 548 -14.91 17.25 -23.92
N VAL A 549 -15.44 16.49 -22.98
CA VAL A 549 -16.88 16.31 -22.78
C VAL A 549 -17.28 17.38 -21.78
N THR A 550 -17.86 18.49 -22.24
CA THR A 550 -18.31 19.57 -21.36
C THR A 550 -19.56 19.16 -20.59
N GLN A 551 -19.83 19.85 -19.48
CA GLN A 551 -21.05 19.64 -18.70
C GLN A 551 -22.31 19.79 -19.57
N GLU A 552 -22.37 20.85 -20.37
CA GLU A 552 -23.50 21.12 -21.29
C GLU A 552 -23.69 19.98 -22.30
N MET A 553 -22.58 19.52 -22.92
CA MET A 553 -22.61 18.42 -23.87
C MET A 553 -23.12 17.13 -23.22
N LEU A 554 -22.64 16.83 -22.01
CA LEU A 554 -23.01 15.62 -21.28
C LEU A 554 -24.48 15.65 -20.87
N CYS A 555 -24.96 16.77 -20.31
CA CYS A 555 -26.37 16.97 -19.96
C CYS A 555 -27.27 16.84 -21.18
N LYS A 556 -26.89 17.49 -22.30
CA LYS A 556 -27.64 17.40 -23.56
C LYS A 556 -27.69 15.95 -24.08
N PHE A 557 -26.54 15.27 -24.11
CA PHE A 557 -26.45 13.89 -24.58
C PHE A 557 -27.32 12.95 -23.73
N CYS A 558 -27.20 12.99 -22.40
CA CYS A 558 -27.97 12.14 -21.50
C CYS A 558 -29.49 12.41 -21.57
N THR A 559 -29.90 13.66 -21.80
CA THR A 559 -31.32 14.02 -21.92
C THR A 559 -31.92 13.59 -23.26
N GLU A 560 -31.20 13.82 -24.37
CA GLU A 560 -31.71 13.58 -25.72
C GLU A 560 -31.53 12.13 -26.17
N ARG A 561 -30.36 11.54 -25.87
CA ARG A 561 -29.89 10.25 -26.40
C ARG A 561 -29.59 9.21 -25.33
N GLY A 562 -29.66 9.58 -24.05
CA GLY A 562 -29.43 8.65 -22.95
C GLY A 562 -30.37 7.44 -23.02
N TYR A 563 -29.86 6.28 -22.63
CA TYR A 563 -30.63 5.06 -22.58
C TYR A 563 -31.91 5.24 -21.73
N LYS A 564 -33.07 5.01 -22.35
CA LYS A 564 -34.37 5.03 -21.68
C LYS A 564 -34.76 3.59 -21.35
N ARG A 565 -34.76 3.24 -20.05
CA ARG A 565 -35.22 1.93 -19.59
C ARG A 565 -36.68 1.77 -20.00
N ARG A 566 -37.01 0.75 -20.82
CA ARG A 566 -38.42 0.43 -21.11
C ARG A 566 -39.08 0.09 -19.78
N SER A 567 -40.07 0.89 -19.37
CA SER A 567 -40.91 0.56 -18.23
C SER A 567 -41.57 -0.79 -18.52
N VAL A 568 -41.30 -1.79 -17.69
CA VAL A 568 -42.17 -2.95 -17.60
C VAL A 568 -43.46 -2.44 -16.95
N PRO A 569 -44.63 -2.50 -17.60
CA PRO A 569 -45.87 -2.10 -16.97
C PRO A 569 -46.06 -2.94 -15.71
N ALA A 570 -46.35 -2.28 -14.58
CA ALA A 570 -46.54 -2.93 -13.28
C ALA A 570 -47.82 -3.78 -13.18
N ASN A 571 -48.52 -4.05 -14.28
CA ASN A 571 -49.69 -4.91 -14.32
C ASN A 571 -49.45 -6.06 -15.30
N GLY A 572 -49.47 -7.29 -14.77
CA GLY A 572 -49.44 -8.50 -15.56
C GLY A 572 -50.67 -8.58 -16.46
N GLU A 573 -50.45 -8.45 -17.77
CA GLU A 573 -51.30 -9.09 -18.76
C GLU A 573 -50.48 -10.21 -19.42
N PRO A 574 -51.01 -11.44 -19.52
CA PRO A 574 -50.32 -12.52 -20.21
C PRO A 574 -50.25 -12.21 -21.72
N PRO A 575 -49.23 -12.73 -22.43
CA PRO A 575 -49.03 -12.40 -23.84
C PRO A 575 -50.23 -12.85 -24.68
N ARG A 576 -50.85 -11.90 -25.39
CA ARG A 576 -51.89 -12.20 -26.38
C ARG A 576 -51.30 -13.12 -27.44
N LYS A 577 -51.86 -14.33 -27.54
CA LYS A 577 -51.60 -15.28 -28.63
C LYS A 577 -51.90 -14.56 -29.97
N ARG A 578 -50.97 -14.65 -30.92
CA ARG A 578 -51.23 -14.22 -32.30
C ARG A 578 -52.33 -15.13 -32.89
N PRO A 579 -53.33 -14.59 -33.61
CA PRO A 579 -54.18 -15.44 -34.44
C PRO A 579 -53.35 -16.00 -35.60
N ALA A 580 -53.71 -17.22 -36.00
CA ALA A 580 -53.13 -17.96 -37.11
C ALA A 580 -53.31 -17.27 -38.46
#